data_AF-A0AB40CXQ5-F1
#
_entry.id   AF-A0AB40CXQ5-F1
#
_cell.length_a   1.000
_cell.length_b   1.000
_cell.length_c   1.000
_cell.angle_alpha   90.00
_cell.angle_beta   90.00
_cell.angle_gamma   90.00
#
_symmetry.space_group_name_H-M   'P 1'
#
loop_
_entity.id
_entity.type
_entity.pdbx_description
1 polymer ?
#
loop_
_entity_poly.entity_id
_entity_poly.type
_entity_poly.pdbx_seq_one_letter_code
_entity_poly.pdbx_strand_id
1 'polypeptide(L)'
;MALFLRLGLSSRNDFTYNGFKGVNLSMDGLAGITPDALLMLANATSHAMSHVLFPSPLRFKKSQTDNVLSFSTTFVYAIIPEYQKLGSGGFTFVLSPSKDLTKASTDYVLAIVNMTSNGNASNHILAVEFDTWDSPQAYDINNNHVAININNIISNYSTPVSFTSDDDGKFQNLTLLSGKPMQIIKSVASGLQYLHEGWDQVVIHRVIKVSNVLLDGDMKGRLGDFGLARLYDHGAPPQTTSMVGTLGFLAPELARTCKVTMSNDVFTFGAFLLEVACGRRVIEPNKQELEQVFVEWVFANWKMGTTHETKDPRFGQDYVLEELDLVLKLRLFCSHPSPSARPSMRQITHFLNRDVPLPEMLPCQCHGGDIDSYMKQNDGNEAY
;
A
#
# COMPACT_ATOMS: atom_id res chain seq x y z
N MET A 1 1.15 -3.10 -9.29
CA MET A 1 0.01 -4.03 -9.32
C MET A 1 0.52 -5.45 -9.17
N ALA A 2 -0.17 -6.27 -8.39
CA ALA A 2 0.02 -7.73 -8.34
C ALA A 2 -1.34 -8.37 -8.67
N LEU A 3 -1.36 -9.48 -9.39
CA LEU A 3 -2.61 -10.15 -9.82
C LEU A 3 -2.48 -11.66 -9.60
N PHE A 4 -3.44 -12.22 -8.88
CA PHE A 4 -3.58 -13.63 -8.58
C PHE A 4 -4.96 -14.09 -9.06
N LEU A 5 -5.02 -15.14 -9.87
CA LEU A 5 -6.28 -15.76 -10.26
C LEU A 5 -6.21 -17.27 -10.08
N ARG A 6 -7.25 -17.80 -9.45
CA ARG A 6 -7.41 -19.23 -9.15
C ARG A 6 -8.75 -19.74 -9.64
N LEU A 7 -8.74 -20.84 -10.37
CA LEU A 7 -9.96 -21.52 -10.83
C LEU A 7 -10.29 -22.69 -9.88
N GLY A 8 -11.57 -22.86 -9.55
CA GLY A 8 -12.05 -23.85 -8.58
C GLY A 8 -11.86 -25.32 -9.02
N LEU A 9 -11.45 -26.14 -8.04
CA LEU A 9 -11.22 -27.60 -8.06
C LEU A 9 -10.30 -28.14 -9.17
N SER A 10 -9.02 -28.34 -8.78
CA SER A 10 -8.04 -29.19 -9.47
C SER A 10 -7.69 -28.80 -10.92
N SER A 11 -7.71 -27.51 -11.27
CA SER A 11 -7.22 -27.08 -12.58
C SER A 11 -5.77 -26.60 -12.49
N ARG A 12 -4.95 -26.96 -13.49
CA ARG A 12 -3.55 -26.55 -13.66
C ARG A 12 -3.41 -25.07 -14.11
N ASN A 13 -4.48 -24.29 -14.00
CA ASN A 13 -4.66 -23.01 -14.69
C ASN A 13 -4.77 -21.85 -13.68
N ASP A 14 -3.89 -21.85 -12.69
CA ASP A 14 -3.71 -20.73 -11.77
C ASP A 14 -2.54 -19.86 -12.28
N PHE A 15 -2.66 -18.54 -12.16
CA PHE A 15 -1.55 -17.63 -12.49
C PHE A 15 -1.36 -16.57 -11.43
N THR A 16 -0.12 -16.15 -11.27
CA THR A 16 0.30 -15.15 -10.29
C THR A 16 1.34 -14.24 -10.92
N TYR A 17 1.08 -12.94 -10.86
CA TYR A 17 2.00 -11.89 -11.30
C TYR A 17 2.43 -11.05 -10.10
N ASN A 18 3.70 -11.22 -9.72
CA ASN A 18 4.37 -10.42 -8.69
C ASN A 18 5.20 -9.33 -9.37
N GLY A 19 4.50 -8.39 -10.02
CA GLY A 19 5.07 -7.46 -11.00
C GLY A 19 4.97 -8.01 -12.44
N PHE A 20 5.15 -7.12 -13.41
CA PHE A 20 4.82 -7.36 -14.82
C PHE A 20 6.01 -7.33 -15.78
N LYS A 21 7.25 -7.21 -15.27
CA LYS A 21 8.46 -7.18 -16.12
C LYS A 21 8.63 -8.49 -16.89
N GLY A 22 8.70 -8.38 -18.22
CA GLY A 22 8.91 -9.54 -19.10
C GLY A 22 7.73 -10.52 -19.13
N VAL A 23 6.56 -10.13 -18.61
CA VAL A 23 5.37 -10.98 -18.64
C VAL A 23 4.75 -10.94 -20.03
N ASN A 24 4.35 -12.11 -20.53
CA ASN A 24 3.61 -12.23 -21.78
C ASN A 24 2.13 -11.93 -21.54
N LEU A 25 1.71 -10.69 -21.83
CA LEU A 25 0.31 -10.24 -21.82
C LEU A 25 -0.07 -9.65 -23.18
N SER A 26 -1.33 -9.81 -23.57
CA SER A 26 -1.88 -9.10 -24.72
C SER A 26 -2.32 -7.72 -24.24
N MET A 27 -1.80 -6.66 -24.85
CA MET A 27 -2.06 -5.28 -24.43
C MET A 27 -2.48 -4.45 -25.64
N ASP A 28 -3.42 -3.53 -25.46
CA ASP A 28 -3.83 -2.56 -26.47
C ASP A 28 -4.01 -1.15 -25.87
N GLY A 29 -4.20 -0.16 -26.75
CA GLY A 29 -4.42 1.22 -26.31
C GLY A 29 -3.24 1.80 -25.54
N LEU A 30 -3.50 2.40 -24.38
CA LEU A 30 -2.48 2.98 -23.49
C LEU A 30 -1.80 1.97 -22.56
N ALA A 31 -2.19 0.69 -22.61
CA ALA A 31 -1.71 -0.30 -21.67
C ALA A 31 -0.20 -0.50 -21.83
N GLY A 32 0.51 -0.49 -20.71
CA GLY A 32 1.96 -0.63 -20.73
C GLY A 32 2.53 -1.10 -19.40
N ILE A 33 3.82 -1.44 -19.43
CA ILE A 33 4.58 -1.80 -18.24
C ILE A 33 5.53 -0.64 -17.94
N THR A 34 5.43 -0.08 -16.73
CA THR A 34 6.32 1.00 -16.29
C THR A 34 7.75 0.49 -16.09
N PRO A 35 8.77 1.39 -16.03
CA PRO A 35 10.15 0.99 -15.70
C PRO A 35 10.27 0.20 -14.39
N ASP A 36 9.37 0.47 -13.43
CA ASP A 36 9.27 -0.21 -12.13
C ASP A 36 8.50 -1.53 -12.18
N ALA A 37 8.24 -2.08 -13.37
CA ALA A 37 7.52 -3.34 -13.58
C ALA A 37 6.05 -3.32 -13.12
N LEU A 38 5.39 -2.17 -13.11
CA LEU A 38 3.96 -2.06 -12.80
C LEU A 38 3.15 -2.06 -14.09
N LEU A 39 1.98 -2.72 -14.08
CA LEU A 39 1.01 -2.61 -15.15
C LEU A 39 0.28 -1.26 -15.02
N MET A 40 0.27 -0.50 -16.10
CA MET A 40 -0.43 0.78 -16.23
C MET A 40 -1.54 0.62 -17.27
N LEU A 41 -2.78 0.96 -16.89
CA LEU A 41 -3.97 0.90 -17.75
C LEU A 41 -4.40 2.28 -18.26
N ALA A 42 -4.04 3.35 -17.56
CA ALA A 42 -4.40 4.69 -17.96
C ALA A 42 -3.28 5.66 -17.56
N ASN A 43 -3.26 6.80 -18.24
CA ASN A 43 -2.49 7.98 -17.86
C ASN A 43 -3.45 9.20 -17.95
N ALA A 44 -2.93 10.42 -17.78
CA ALA A 44 -3.73 11.66 -17.87
C ALA A 44 -4.24 12.01 -19.29
N THR A 45 -4.25 11.06 -20.23
CA THR A 45 -4.83 11.29 -21.56
C THR A 45 -6.35 11.15 -21.49
N SER A 46 -7.06 12.25 -21.74
CA SER A 46 -8.52 12.24 -21.80
C SER A 46 -9.03 11.36 -22.95
N HIS A 47 -10.17 10.70 -22.75
CA HIS A 47 -10.86 9.87 -23.76
C HIS A 47 -10.00 8.77 -24.39
N ALA A 48 -9.15 8.12 -23.59
CA ALA A 48 -8.35 6.99 -24.03
C ALA A 48 -8.85 5.68 -23.40
N MET A 49 -8.66 4.58 -24.12
CA MET A 49 -8.95 3.23 -23.65
C MET A 49 -7.68 2.39 -23.62
N SER A 50 -7.66 1.37 -22.77
CA SER A 50 -6.67 0.32 -22.83
C SER A 50 -7.20 -0.97 -22.23
N HIS A 51 -6.65 -2.07 -22.71
CA HIS A 51 -6.96 -3.39 -22.22
C HIS A 51 -5.70 -4.19 -22.02
N VAL A 52 -5.73 -5.03 -20.98
CA VAL A 52 -4.71 -6.02 -20.70
C VAL A 52 -5.40 -7.36 -20.54
N LEU A 53 -5.06 -8.28 -21.42
CA LEU A 53 -5.70 -9.58 -21.52
C LEU A 53 -4.69 -10.69 -21.31
N PHE A 54 -5.09 -11.66 -20.49
CA PHE A 54 -4.34 -12.89 -20.33
C PHE A 54 -4.29 -13.64 -21.69
N PRO A 55 -3.11 -14.07 -22.15
CA PRO A 55 -2.94 -14.51 -23.53
C PRO A 55 -3.51 -15.91 -23.81
N SER A 56 -3.78 -16.71 -22.79
CA SER A 56 -4.28 -18.08 -23.00
C SER A 56 -5.75 -18.18 -22.60
N PRO A 57 -6.63 -18.75 -23.43
CA PRO A 57 -8.04 -18.91 -23.06
C PRO A 57 -8.19 -19.76 -21.79
N LEU A 58 -8.98 -19.26 -20.84
CA LEU A 58 -9.35 -20.01 -19.64
C LEU A 58 -10.64 -20.79 -19.92
N ARG A 59 -10.64 -22.09 -19.64
CA ARG A 59 -11.83 -22.94 -19.80
C ARG A 59 -12.66 -22.93 -18.51
N PHE A 60 -13.74 -22.16 -18.51
CA PHE A 60 -14.71 -22.11 -17.42
C PHE A 60 -15.78 -23.21 -17.49
N LYS A 61 -15.85 -23.97 -18.59
CA LYS A 61 -16.71 -25.15 -18.74
C LYS A 61 -15.90 -26.31 -19.31
N LYS A 62 -16.15 -27.53 -18.82
CA LYS A 62 -15.52 -28.75 -19.34
C LYS A 62 -16.24 -29.28 -20.57
N SER A 63 -17.56 -29.14 -20.62
CA SER A 63 -18.43 -29.43 -21.77
C SER A 63 -19.58 -28.40 -21.84
N GLN A 64 -20.37 -28.41 -22.91
CA GLN A 64 -21.49 -27.47 -23.08
C GLN A 64 -22.57 -27.60 -21.98
N THR A 65 -22.72 -28.81 -21.42
CA THR A 65 -23.74 -29.14 -20.41
C THR A 65 -23.22 -29.02 -18.98
N ASP A 66 -21.92 -28.86 -18.78
CA ASP A 66 -21.35 -28.73 -17.44
C ASP A 66 -21.63 -27.36 -16.83
N ASN A 67 -21.73 -27.36 -15.50
CA ASN A 67 -21.76 -26.13 -14.72
C ASN A 67 -20.49 -25.31 -14.94
N VAL A 68 -20.65 -23.99 -14.87
CA VAL A 68 -19.53 -23.04 -14.93
C VAL A 68 -18.67 -23.21 -13.68
N LEU A 69 -17.35 -23.27 -13.87
CA LEU A 69 -16.38 -23.29 -12.78
C LEU A 69 -16.39 -21.96 -12.04
N SER A 70 -16.42 -22.01 -10.70
CA SER A 70 -16.16 -20.85 -9.86
C SER A 70 -14.70 -20.41 -9.98
N PHE A 71 -14.46 -19.12 -9.79
CA PHE A 71 -13.11 -18.55 -9.75
C PHE A 71 -12.98 -17.57 -8.59
N SER A 72 -11.74 -17.36 -8.17
CA SER A 72 -11.36 -16.31 -7.24
C SER A 72 -10.22 -15.53 -7.86
N THR A 73 -10.23 -14.21 -7.69
CA THR A 73 -9.14 -13.33 -8.12
C THR A 73 -8.81 -12.36 -7.00
N THR A 74 -7.54 -12.04 -6.86
CA THR A 74 -7.02 -11.07 -5.89
C THR A 74 -5.99 -10.22 -6.59
N PHE A 75 -6.11 -8.91 -6.46
CA PHE A 75 -5.16 -8.00 -7.08
C PHE A 75 -4.97 -6.74 -6.27
N VAL A 76 -3.78 -6.15 -6.40
CA VAL A 76 -3.43 -4.87 -5.77
C VAL A 76 -3.39 -3.81 -6.86
N TYR A 77 -4.25 -2.81 -6.76
CA TYR A 77 -4.37 -1.74 -7.74
C TYR A 77 -4.33 -0.37 -7.05
N ALA A 78 -4.11 0.67 -7.85
CA ALA A 78 -4.27 2.06 -7.44
C ALA A 78 -5.00 2.80 -8.56
N ILE A 79 -6.04 3.56 -8.21
CA ILE A 79 -6.74 4.49 -9.12
C ILE A 79 -6.28 5.87 -8.69
N ILE A 80 -5.57 6.56 -9.59
CA ILE A 80 -4.98 7.88 -9.32
C ILE A 80 -5.69 8.84 -10.29
N PRO A 81 -6.68 9.61 -9.82
CA PRO A 81 -7.42 10.53 -10.70
C PRO A 81 -6.53 11.73 -11.05
N GLU A 82 -6.64 12.25 -12.27
CA GLU A 82 -5.98 13.53 -12.64
C GLU A 82 -6.51 14.70 -11.79
N TYR A 83 -7.77 14.63 -11.37
CA TYR A 83 -8.42 15.61 -10.49
C TYR A 83 -9.17 14.91 -9.35
N GLN A 84 -8.73 15.06 -8.10
CA GLN A 84 -9.26 14.33 -6.93
C GLN A 84 -10.76 14.45 -6.65
N LYS A 85 -11.46 15.43 -7.23
CA LYS A 85 -12.91 15.63 -7.07
C LYS A 85 -13.75 15.18 -8.26
N LEU A 86 -13.10 14.77 -9.35
CA LEU A 86 -13.71 14.38 -10.60
C LEU A 86 -13.12 13.00 -10.91
N GLY A 87 -13.80 11.93 -10.48
CA GLY A 87 -13.36 10.56 -10.76
C GLY A 87 -13.05 10.33 -12.24
N SER A 88 -12.27 9.29 -12.55
CA SER A 88 -11.71 9.08 -13.89
C SER A 88 -12.17 7.78 -14.56
N GLY A 89 -13.37 7.31 -14.24
CA GLY A 89 -14.00 6.12 -14.84
C GLY A 89 -13.62 4.77 -14.23
N GLY A 90 -12.77 4.74 -13.19
CA GLY A 90 -12.48 3.51 -12.45
C GLY A 90 -11.55 2.51 -13.16
N PHE A 91 -11.71 1.22 -12.87
CA PHE A 91 -11.13 0.13 -13.68
C PHE A 91 -12.04 -1.10 -13.67
N THR A 92 -11.85 -1.98 -14.65
CA THR A 92 -12.72 -3.15 -14.84
C THR A 92 -11.92 -4.44 -15.00
N PHE A 93 -12.36 -5.48 -14.30
CA PHE A 93 -11.95 -6.86 -14.57
C PHE A 93 -12.94 -7.50 -15.55
N VAL A 94 -12.45 -7.99 -16.68
CA VAL A 94 -13.31 -8.52 -17.76
C VAL A 94 -13.04 -10.00 -18.06
N LEU A 95 -14.11 -10.77 -18.21
CA LEU A 95 -14.10 -12.08 -18.87
C LEU A 95 -14.76 -11.93 -20.23
N SER A 96 -14.02 -12.25 -21.28
CA SER A 96 -14.48 -12.18 -22.67
C SER A 96 -14.10 -13.46 -23.42
N PRO A 97 -14.96 -13.97 -24.31
CA PRO A 97 -14.64 -15.12 -25.17
C PRO A 97 -13.60 -14.77 -26.25
N SER A 98 -13.36 -13.47 -26.48
CA SER A 98 -12.44 -12.96 -27.49
C SER A 98 -11.46 -11.96 -26.91
N LYS A 99 -10.26 -11.90 -27.47
CA LYS A 99 -9.31 -10.81 -27.22
C LYS A 99 -9.54 -9.60 -28.12
N ASP A 100 -10.40 -9.76 -29.12
CA ASP A 100 -10.78 -8.70 -30.02
C ASP A 100 -11.80 -7.79 -29.30
N LEU A 101 -11.31 -6.66 -28.82
CA LEU A 101 -12.10 -5.59 -28.21
C LEU A 101 -12.29 -4.41 -29.19
N THR A 102 -12.22 -4.62 -30.50
CA THR A 102 -12.49 -3.57 -31.51
C THR A 102 -13.89 -2.95 -31.41
N LYS A 103 -14.79 -3.61 -30.68
CA LYS A 103 -16.13 -3.09 -30.36
C LYS A 103 -16.14 -2.15 -29.14
N ALA A 104 -15.03 -1.98 -28.44
CA ALA A 104 -14.85 -0.98 -27.40
C ALA A 104 -14.98 0.44 -27.97
N SER A 105 -15.64 1.34 -27.23
CA SER A 105 -15.61 2.77 -27.50
C SER A 105 -15.27 3.54 -26.24
N THR A 106 -14.53 4.64 -26.40
CA THR A 106 -14.27 5.64 -25.34
C THR A 106 -15.48 6.51 -25.05
N ASP A 107 -16.56 6.38 -25.84
CA ASP A 107 -17.86 7.01 -25.58
C ASP A 107 -18.58 6.42 -24.36
N TYR A 108 -18.09 5.29 -23.82
CA TYR A 108 -18.67 4.58 -22.68
C TYR A 108 -17.63 4.36 -21.57
N VAL A 109 -18.09 4.48 -20.31
CA VAL A 109 -17.28 4.46 -19.08
C VAL A 109 -16.41 3.20 -18.93
N LEU A 110 -16.90 2.06 -19.43
CA LEU A 110 -16.23 0.77 -19.31
C LEU A 110 -15.23 0.45 -20.43
N ALA A 111 -15.29 1.18 -21.56
CA ALA A 111 -14.52 0.89 -22.76
C ALA A 111 -14.57 -0.58 -23.26
N ILE A 112 -15.64 -1.35 -22.99
CA ILE A 112 -15.74 -2.77 -23.41
C ILE A 112 -16.77 -2.98 -24.54
N VAL A 113 -17.70 -2.05 -24.72
CA VAL A 113 -18.77 -2.08 -25.74
C VAL A 113 -18.87 -0.72 -26.43
N ASN A 114 -19.64 -0.67 -27.52
CA ASN A 114 -19.98 0.55 -28.26
C ASN A 114 -21.50 0.70 -28.41
N MET A 115 -21.94 1.78 -29.06
CA MET A 115 -23.36 2.13 -29.17
C MET A 115 -24.19 1.01 -29.81
N THR A 116 -23.59 0.23 -30.71
CA THR A 116 -24.25 -0.84 -31.45
C THR A 116 -24.18 -2.21 -30.77
N SER A 117 -23.26 -2.40 -29.83
CA SER A 117 -23.02 -3.68 -29.15
C SER A 117 -23.47 -3.68 -27.69
N ASN A 118 -23.72 -2.51 -27.09
CA ASN A 118 -24.24 -2.39 -25.73
C ASN A 118 -25.57 -3.14 -25.56
N GLY A 119 -25.60 -4.13 -24.66
CA GLY A 119 -26.78 -4.97 -24.41
C GLY A 119 -26.92 -6.18 -25.34
N ASN A 120 -26.00 -6.40 -26.28
CA ASN A 120 -26.09 -7.54 -27.19
C ASN A 120 -25.74 -8.85 -26.48
N ALA A 121 -26.71 -9.75 -26.36
CA ALA A 121 -26.54 -11.05 -25.70
C ALA A 121 -25.44 -11.94 -26.32
N SER A 122 -25.08 -11.70 -27.58
CA SER A 122 -24.00 -12.41 -28.28
C SER A 122 -22.59 -11.97 -27.86
N ASN A 123 -22.45 -10.92 -27.04
CA ASN A 123 -21.14 -10.47 -26.56
C ASN A 123 -20.51 -11.53 -25.64
N HIS A 124 -21.32 -12.17 -24.80
CA HIS A 124 -20.90 -13.12 -23.75
C HIS A 124 -19.80 -12.57 -22.83
N ILE A 125 -19.91 -11.28 -22.48
CA ILE A 125 -18.96 -10.56 -21.63
C ILE A 125 -19.52 -10.50 -20.21
N LEU A 126 -18.64 -10.75 -19.23
CA LEU A 126 -18.85 -10.42 -17.83
C LEU A 126 -17.80 -9.39 -17.41
N ALA A 127 -18.26 -8.27 -16.86
CA ALA A 127 -17.41 -7.23 -16.28
C ALA A 127 -17.67 -7.14 -14.78
N VAL A 128 -16.58 -6.96 -14.01
CA VAL A 128 -16.61 -6.55 -12.61
C VAL A 128 -15.95 -5.17 -12.54
N GLU A 129 -16.77 -4.17 -12.30
CA GLU A 129 -16.41 -2.76 -12.33
C GLU A 129 -16.11 -2.24 -10.92
N PHE A 130 -15.06 -1.41 -10.83
CA PHE A 130 -14.71 -0.66 -9.63
C PHE A 130 -14.77 0.83 -9.99
N ASP A 131 -15.94 1.42 -9.80
CA ASP A 131 -16.24 2.74 -10.32
C ASP A 131 -15.98 3.84 -9.30
N THR A 132 -15.42 4.93 -9.81
CA THR A 132 -15.07 6.15 -9.08
C THR A 132 -15.77 7.39 -9.64
N TRP A 133 -16.59 7.21 -10.67
CA TRP A 133 -17.34 8.22 -11.37
C TRP A 133 -18.83 7.97 -11.19
N ASP A 134 -19.63 9.03 -11.21
CA ASP A 134 -21.08 8.93 -11.23
C ASP A 134 -21.53 9.18 -12.66
N SER A 135 -21.75 8.09 -13.42
CA SER A 135 -22.18 8.13 -14.80
C SER A 135 -23.70 8.09 -14.92
N PRO A 136 -24.32 9.16 -15.43
CA PRO A 136 -25.75 9.14 -15.74
C PRO A 136 -26.13 8.13 -16.83
N GLN A 137 -25.16 7.72 -17.67
CA GLN A 137 -25.41 6.78 -18.77
C GLN A 137 -25.44 5.32 -18.31
N ALA A 138 -24.69 4.99 -17.25
CA ALA A 138 -24.65 3.65 -16.64
C ALA A 138 -25.70 3.48 -15.53
N TYR A 139 -26.36 4.58 -15.11
CA TYR A 139 -27.28 4.64 -13.97
C TYR A 139 -26.59 4.25 -12.66
N ASP A 140 -25.42 4.84 -12.42
CA ASP A 140 -24.63 4.51 -11.25
C ASP A 140 -25.35 4.90 -9.96
N ILE A 141 -25.13 4.09 -8.92
CA ILE A 141 -25.73 4.32 -7.61
C ILE A 141 -25.01 5.43 -6.84
N ASN A 142 -23.74 5.70 -7.16
CA ASN A 142 -22.88 6.78 -6.67
C ASN A 142 -21.48 6.68 -7.33
N ASN A 143 -20.61 7.65 -7.04
CA ASN A 143 -19.22 7.72 -7.50
C ASN A 143 -18.21 6.83 -6.72
N ASN A 144 -18.65 5.79 -6.01
CA ASN A 144 -17.78 4.89 -5.25
C ASN A 144 -18.46 3.52 -5.04
N HIS A 145 -18.52 2.72 -6.11
CA HIS A 145 -19.25 1.46 -6.09
C HIS A 145 -18.52 0.32 -6.81
N VAL A 146 -18.93 -0.92 -6.51
CA VAL A 146 -18.53 -2.12 -7.25
C VAL A 146 -19.76 -2.66 -7.97
N ALA A 147 -19.61 -3.05 -9.22
CA ALA A 147 -20.70 -3.51 -10.06
C ALA A 147 -20.37 -4.77 -10.87
N ILE A 148 -21.43 -5.48 -11.26
CA ILE A 148 -21.40 -6.60 -12.20
C ILE A 148 -22.22 -6.20 -13.42
N ASN A 149 -21.60 -6.22 -14.59
CA ASN A 149 -22.23 -5.84 -15.86
C ASN A 149 -22.16 -7.03 -16.82
N ILE A 150 -23.30 -7.37 -17.43
CA ILE A 150 -23.42 -8.52 -18.34
C ILE A 150 -23.80 -8.01 -19.73
N ASN A 151 -22.86 -8.09 -20.67
CA ASN A 151 -23.00 -7.66 -22.06
C ASN A 151 -23.33 -6.18 -22.29
N ASN A 152 -23.41 -5.34 -21.25
CA ASN A 152 -23.83 -3.95 -21.31
C ASN A 152 -23.02 -3.08 -20.33
N ILE A 153 -23.27 -1.77 -20.37
CA ILE A 153 -22.72 -0.81 -19.39
C ILE A 153 -23.57 -0.69 -18.13
N ILE A 154 -24.86 -1.05 -18.18
CA ILE A 154 -25.77 -0.90 -17.05
C ILE A 154 -25.57 -2.08 -16.09
N SER A 155 -25.15 -1.77 -14.87
CA SER A 155 -24.90 -2.74 -13.82
C SER A 155 -26.12 -3.63 -13.55
N ASN A 156 -25.96 -4.95 -13.71
CA ASN A 156 -26.97 -5.94 -13.29
C ASN A 156 -27.09 -5.98 -11.77
N TYR A 157 -25.97 -5.82 -11.09
CA TYR A 157 -25.88 -5.73 -9.63
C TYR A 157 -24.83 -4.68 -9.30
N SER A 158 -25.10 -3.82 -8.31
CA SER A 158 -24.14 -2.85 -7.81
C SER A 158 -24.33 -2.65 -6.31
N THR A 159 -23.24 -2.29 -5.64
CA THR A 159 -23.22 -1.96 -4.21
C THR A 159 -22.16 -0.89 -3.94
N PRO A 160 -22.37 0.03 -2.98
CA PRO A 160 -21.29 0.90 -2.51
C PRO A 160 -20.08 0.07 -2.09
N VAL A 161 -18.87 0.56 -2.35
CA VAL A 161 -17.65 -0.18 -2.02
C VAL A 161 -17.56 -0.36 -0.50
N SER A 162 -17.47 -1.62 -0.09
CA SER A 162 -17.28 -1.99 1.30
C SER A 162 -16.42 -3.25 1.41
N PHE A 163 -15.83 -3.46 2.58
CA PHE A 163 -15.15 -4.70 2.94
C PHE A 163 -15.86 -5.36 4.13
N THR A 164 -15.73 -6.67 4.25
CA THR A 164 -16.26 -7.43 5.38
C THR A 164 -15.21 -7.50 6.47
N SER A 165 -15.50 -6.99 7.67
CA SER A 165 -14.59 -7.06 8.82
C SER A 165 -14.44 -8.50 9.29
N ASP A 166 -13.21 -8.96 9.48
CA ASP A 166 -12.91 -10.29 10.00
C ASP A 166 -13.40 -10.50 11.44
N ASP A 167 -13.52 -9.42 12.23
CA ASP A 167 -13.84 -9.46 13.66
C ASP A 167 -15.33 -9.71 13.91
N ASP A 168 -16.21 -9.12 13.11
CA ASP A 168 -17.66 -9.17 13.32
C ASP A 168 -18.50 -9.48 12.07
N GLY A 169 -17.84 -9.70 10.93
CA GLY A 169 -18.49 -10.01 9.66
C GLY A 169 -19.30 -8.85 9.08
N LYS A 170 -19.21 -7.64 9.63
CA LYS A 170 -19.99 -6.49 9.15
C LYS A 170 -19.32 -5.82 7.96
N PHE A 171 -20.14 -5.23 7.10
CA PHE A 171 -19.68 -4.41 5.99
C PHE A 171 -19.25 -3.03 6.49
N GLN A 172 -18.01 -2.64 6.18
CA GLN A 172 -17.45 -1.33 6.43
C GLN A 172 -17.20 -0.60 5.11
N ASN A 173 -17.55 0.69 5.05
CA ASN A 173 -17.38 1.50 3.84
C ASN A 173 -15.90 1.71 3.51
N LEU A 174 -15.57 1.68 2.21
CA LEU A 174 -14.24 1.92 1.69
C LEU A 174 -14.29 2.96 0.58
N THR A 175 -13.35 3.90 0.55
CA THR A 175 -13.23 4.88 -0.53
C THR A 175 -12.14 4.47 -1.52
N LEU A 176 -12.50 4.23 -2.77
CA LEU A 176 -11.58 3.82 -3.84
C LEU A 176 -10.51 4.87 -4.16
N LEU A 177 -10.85 6.16 -4.04
CA LEU A 177 -9.98 7.31 -4.32
C LEU A 177 -9.04 7.72 -3.15
N SER A 178 -8.95 6.94 -2.07
CA SER A 178 -8.43 7.41 -0.77
C SER A 178 -6.92 7.62 -0.60
N GLY A 179 -6.03 7.05 -1.44
CA GLY A 179 -4.57 7.23 -1.28
C GLY A 179 -3.94 6.48 -0.08
N LYS A 180 -3.96 5.14 -0.13
CA LYS A 180 -3.75 4.18 0.98
C LYS A 180 -2.37 4.05 1.70
N PRO A 181 -1.21 4.64 1.33
CA PRO A 181 0.07 4.42 2.06
C PRO A 181 0.05 4.78 3.56
N MET A 182 -0.71 5.82 3.94
CA MET A 182 -0.84 6.23 5.34
C MET A 182 -1.54 5.17 6.20
N GLN A 183 -2.51 4.43 5.62
CA GLN A 183 -3.21 3.35 6.32
C GLN A 183 -2.26 2.19 6.66
N ILE A 184 -1.33 1.87 5.74
CA ILE A 184 -0.30 0.85 5.95
C ILE A 184 0.65 1.29 7.06
N ILE A 185 1.09 2.55 7.06
CA ILE A 185 1.97 3.09 8.11
C ILE A 185 1.31 3.01 9.49
N LYS A 186 0.05 3.45 9.60
CA LYS A 186 -0.71 3.43 10.86
C LYS A 186 -0.91 2.01 11.41
N SER A 187 -1.27 1.08 10.55
CA SER A 187 -1.50 -0.33 10.93
C SER A 187 -0.20 -1.02 11.35
N VAL A 188 0.91 -0.80 10.65
CA VAL A 188 2.22 -1.32 11.07
C VAL A 188 2.66 -0.69 12.39
N ALA A 189 2.46 0.62 12.58
CA ALA A 189 2.81 1.29 13.84
C ALA A 189 2.01 0.73 15.02
N SER A 190 0.71 0.52 14.86
CA SER A 190 -0.16 -0.08 15.88
C SER A 190 0.23 -1.53 16.19
N GLY A 191 0.55 -2.34 15.17
CA GLY A 191 1.05 -3.70 15.38
C GLY A 191 2.36 -3.72 16.18
N LEU A 192 3.29 -2.82 15.87
CA LEU A 192 4.58 -2.74 16.57
C LEU A 192 4.42 -2.18 17.99
N GLN A 193 3.52 -1.23 18.22
CA GLN A 193 3.13 -0.79 19.56
C GLN A 193 2.61 -1.96 20.40
N TYR A 194 1.73 -2.79 19.83
CA TYR A 194 1.21 -3.98 20.51
C TYR A 194 2.33 -4.95 20.89
N LEU A 195 3.29 -5.19 20.00
CA LEU A 195 4.45 -6.06 20.29
C LEU A 195 5.33 -5.51 21.41
N HIS A 196 5.50 -4.19 21.49
CA HIS A 196 6.36 -3.56 22.49
C HIS A 196 5.69 -3.44 23.86
N GLU A 197 4.39 -3.16 23.89
CA GLU A 197 3.72 -2.68 25.10
C GLU A 197 2.39 -3.39 25.40
N GLY A 198 1.76 -4.01 24.40
CA GLY A 198 0.39 -4.51 24.49
C GLY A 198 0.26 -5.99 24.85
N TRP A 199 1.36 -6.75 24.86
CA TRP A 199 1.38 -8.18 25.20
C TRP A 199 2.14 -8.44 26.52
N ASP A 200 1.97 -9.64 27.10
CA ASP A 200 2.56 -10.05 28.40
C ASP A 200 4.09 -10.00 28.40
N GLN A 201 4.71 -10.10 27.22
CA GLN A 201 6.15 -9.96 27.04
C GLN A 201 6.44 -8.90 25.96
N VAL A 202 7.58 -8.23 26.09
CA VAL A 202 8.10 -7.33 25.05
C VAL A 202 8.61 -8.19 23.90
N VAL A 203 8.05 -7.99 22.71
CA VAL A 203 8.51 -8.62 21.46
C VAL A 203 9.25 -7.59 20.63
N ILE A 204 10.55 -7.82 20.44
CA ILE A 204 11.37 -7.01 19.54
C ILE A 204 11.51 -7.76 18.22
N HIS A 205 10.94 -7.22 17.15
CA HIS A 205 10.82 -7.88 15.85
C HIS A 205 12.15 -7.93 15.08
N ARG A 206 12.97 -6.87 15.19
CA ARG A 206 14.33 -6.70 14.63
C ARG A 206 14.45 -6.62 13.11
N VAL A 207 13.35 -6.76 12.36
CA VAL A 207 13.36 -6.70 10.88
C VAL A 207 12.08 -6.05 10.36
N ILE A 208 11.94 -4.75 10.59
CA ILE A 208 10.86 -3.95 10.00
C ILE A 208 11.33 -3.43 8.64
N LYS A 209 10.69 -3.91 7.56
CA LYS A 209 10.95 -3.49 6.17
C LYS A 209 9.72 -3.78 5.31
N VAL A 210 9.59 -3.11 4.18
CA VAL A 210 8.39 -3.24 3.32
C VAL A 210 8.12 -4.68 2.87
N SER A 211 9.16 -5.51 2.66
CA SER A 211 8.97 -6.92 2.27
C SER A 211 8.44 -7.83 3.37
N ASN A 212 8.51 -7.38 4.63
CA ASN A 212 8.03 -8.12 5.79
C ASN A 212 6.67 -7.60 6.28
N VAL A 213 6.08 -6.64 5.55
CA VAL A 213 4.72 -6.16 5.78
C VAL A 213 3.81 -6.82 4.74
N LEU A 214 2.90 -7.65 5.23
CA LEU A 214 1.83 -8.24 4.44
C LEU A 214 0.64 -7.28 4.43
N LEU A 215 -0.17 -7.31 3.37
CA LEU A 215 -1.42 -6.57 3.31
C LEU A 215 -2.59 -7.54 3.49
N ASP A 216 -3.50 -7.19 4.38
CA ASP A 216 -4.74 -7.94 4.58
C ASP A 216 -5.88 -7.43 3.68
N GLY A 217 -7.07 -8.04 3.84
CA GLY A 217 -8.27 -7.66 3.10
C GLY A 217 -8.73 -6.22 3.33
N ASP A 218 -8.32 -5.60 4.44
CA ASP A 218 -8.65 -4.22 4.82
C ASP A 218 -7.62 -3.21 4.27
N MET A 219 -6.60 -3.65 3.52
CA MET A 219 -5.42 -2.86 3.16
C MET A 219 -4.66 -2.32 4.39
N LYS A 220 -4.74 -3.02 5.52
CA LYS A 220 -3.88 -2.80 6.68
C LYS A 220 -2.60 -3.62 6.51
N GLY A 221 -1.48 -3.01 6.85
CA GLY A 221 -0.20 -3.69 6.99
C GLY A 221 -0.20 -4.57 8.22
N ARG A 222 0.20 -5.83 8.04
CA ARG A 222 0.45 -6.80 9.10
C ARG A 222 1.92 -7.19 9.07
N LEU A 223 2.59 -7.09 10.22
CA LEU A 223 3.97 -7.53 10.36
C LEU A 223 4.04 -9.06 10.24
N GLY A 224 4.97 -9.53 9.42
CA GLY A 224 5.31 -10.94 9.26
C GLY A 224 6.82 -11.16 9.44
N ASP A 225 7.23 -12.42 9.39
CA ASP A 225 8.64 -12.84 9.53
C ASP A 225 9.26 -12.54 10.92
N PHE A 226 8.72 -13.22 11.94
CA PHE A 226 9.20 -13.18 13.32
C PHE A 226 10.41 -14.12 13.57
N GLY A 227 11.05 -14.65 12.52
CA GLY A 227 12.12 -15.65 12.66
C GLY A 227 13.35 -15.17 13.44
N LEU A 228 13.52 -13.84 13.57
CA LEU A 228 14.59 -13.21 14.35
C LEU A 228 14.11 -12.52 15.62
N ALA A 229 12.80 -12.53 15.87
CA ALA A 229 12.19 -11.81 16.98
C ALA A 229 12.69 -12.34 18.34
N ARG A 230 12.68 -11.47 19.35
CA ARG A 230 13.12 -11.78 20.71
C ARG A 230 12.04 -11.37 21.72
N LEU A 231 11.84 -12.22 22.70
CA LEU A 231 10.90 -12.00 23.80
C LEU A 231 11.68 -11.66 25.07
N TYR A 232 11.19 -10.66 25.80
CA TYR A 232 11.74 -10.23 27.07
C TYR A 232 10.61 -9.99 28.06
N ASP A 233 10.86 -10.25 29.34
CA ASP A 233 9.94 -9.82 30.39
C ASP A 233 9.96 -8.29 30.49
N HIS A 234 8.80 -7.70 30.79
CA HIS A 234 8.70 -6.25 30.98
C HIS A 234 9.65 -5.78 32.10
N GLY A 235 10.45 -4.77 31.80
CA GLY A 235 11.45 -4.23 32.73
C GLY A 235 12.77 -5.03 32.83
N ALA A 236 12.90 -6.16 32.12
CA ALA A 236 14.16 -6.91 32.10
C ALA A 236 15.28 -6.11 31.39
N PRO A 237 16.54 -6.20 31.86
CA PRO A 237 17.65 -5.54 31.20
C PRO A 237 17.93 -6.15 29.83
N PRO A 238 18.33 -5.35 28.82
CA PRO A 238 18.65 -5.86 27.49
C PRO A 238 19.83 -6.83 27.53
N GLN A 239 19.62 -8.04 27.00
CA GLN A 239 20.68 -9.06 26.89
C GLN A 239 21.48 -8.90 25.61
N THR A 240 22.78 -9.26 25.66
CA THR A 240 23.62 -9.36 24.47
C THR A 240 23.13 -10.46 23.55
N THR A 241 22.95 -10.15 22.27
CA THR A 241 22.47 -11.10 21.26
C THR A 241 23.45 -11.20 20.09
N SER A 242 23.34 -12.26 19.29
CA SER A 242 24.02 -12.30 18.00
C SER A 242 23.58 -11.12 17.14
N MET A 243 24.55 -10.47 16.49
CA MET A 243 24.29 -9.38 15.55
C MET A 243 23.59 -9.97 14.32
N VAL A 244 22.27 -9.85 14.29
CA VAL A 244 21.41 -10.32 13.20
C VAL A 244 20.41 -9.22 12.86
N GLY A 245 20.25 -8.96 11.57
CA GLY A 245 19.38 -7.94 10.99
C GLY A 245 19.75 -7.71 9.52
N THR A 246 18.96 -6.92 8.81
CA THR A 246 19.30 -6.56 7.42
C THR A 246 20.35 -5.45 7.44
N LEU A 247 21.50 -5.69 6.81
CA LEU A 247 22.66 -4.79 6.76
C LEU A 247 22.24 -3.45 6.13
N GLY A 248 22.22 -2.35 6.92
CA GLY A 248 21.72 -0.99 6.60
C GLY A 248 20.28 -0.66 7.09
N PHE A 249 19.69 -1.53 7.91
CA PHE A 249 18.54 -1.19 8.77
C PHE A 249 18.94 -1.22 10.26
N LEU A 250 20.21 -1.49 10.55
CA LEU A 250 20.70 -1.68 11.91
C LEU A 250 20.93 -0.32 12.58
N ALA A 251 20.29 -0.12 13.72
CA ALA A 251 20.50 1.06 14.53
C ALA A 251 21.99 1.18 14.96
N PRO A 252 22.58 2.39 14.93
CA PRO A 252 24.03 2.58 15.08
C PRO A 252 24.59 2.03 16.41
N GLU A 253 23.79 2.05 17.48
CA GLU A 253 24.18 1.53 18.79
C GLU A 253 24.35 0.00 18.85
N LEU A 254 23.75 -0.75 17.92
CA LEU A 254 23.89 -2.22 17.87
C LEU A 254 25.32 -2.63 17.56
N ALA A 255 26.05 -1.87 16.74
CA ALA A 255 27.46 -2.12 16.42
C ALA A 255 28.37 -2.01 17.65
N ARG A 256 27.99 -1.18 18.63
CA ARG A 256 28.78 -0.94 19.85
C ARG A 256 28.36 -1.83 21.01
N THR A 257 27.06 -2.08 21.15
CA THR A 257 26.49 -2.69 22.37
C THR A 257 26.08 -4.14 22.19
N CYS A 258 25.78 -4.58 20.97
CA CYS A 258 25.14 -5.88 20.67
C CYS A 258 23.87 -6.15 21.50
N LYS A 259 23.25 -5.11 22.07
CA LYS A 259 22.03 -5.18 22.87
C LYS A 259 20.85 -4.74 22.03
N VAL A 260 19.82 -5.58 22.00
CA VAL A 260 18.60 -5.31 21.27
C VAL A 260 17.56 -4.69 22.22
N THR A 261 16.92 -3.60 21.82
CA THR A 261 15.89 -2.86 22.55
C THR A 261 14.74 -2.47 21.60
N MET A 262 13.61 -2.06 22.16
CA MET A 262 12.46 -1.54 21.39
C MET A 262 12.88 -0.37 20.48
N SER A 263 13.82 0.46 20.92
CA SER A 263 14.35 1.57 20.12
C SER A 263 15.07 1.13 18.84
N ASN A 264 15.53 -0.13 18.73
CA ASN A 264 16.06 -0.65 17.46
C ASN A 264 14.94 -0.87 16.44
N ASP A 265 13.80 -1.40 16.88
CA ASP A 265 12.61 -1.53 16.03
C ASP A 265 12.11 -0.16 15.58
N VAL A 266 12.11 0.85 16.47
CA VAL A 266 11.79 2.24 16.12
C VAL A 266 12.72 2.78 15.03
N PHE A 267 14.02 2.51 15.12
CA PHE A 267 14.98 2.92 14.08
C PHE A 267 14.65 2.27 12.73
N THR A 268 14.39 0.95 12.72
CA THR A 268 14.01 0.21 11.50
C THR A 268 12.65 0.64 10.96
N PHE A 269 11.70 0.99 11.83
CA PHE A 269 10.41 1.55 11.48
C PHE A 269 10.57 2.90 10.79
N GLY A 270 11.50 3.74 11.27
CA GLY A 270 11.94 4.93 10.55
C GLY A 270 12.33 4.58 9.12
N ALA A 271 13.31 3.70 8.90
CA ALA A 271 13.69 3.31 7.54
C ALA A 271 12.49 2.81 6.69
N PHE A 272 11.56 2.05 7.27
CA PHE A 272 10.30 1.66 6.63
C PHE A 272 9.42 2.85 6.22
N LEU A 273 9.23 3.86 7.09
CA LEU A 273 8.49 5.09 6.74
C LEU A 273 9.07 5.76 5.49
N LEU A 274 10.39 5.80 5.41
CA LEU A 274 11.09 6.41 4.29
C LEU A 274 10.93 5.60 3.00
N GLU A 275 11.01 4.27 3.06
CA GLU A 275 10.74 3.42 1.89
C GLU A 275 9.32 3.59 1.36
N VAL A 276 8.33 3.70 2.26
CA VAL A 276 6.93 3.91 1.89
C VAL A 276 6.69 5.32 1.34
N ALA A 277 7.26 6.36 1.96
CA ALA A 277 7.04 7.75 1.58
C ALA A 277 7.80 8.15 0.31
N CYS A 278 8.99 7.60 0.09
CA CYS A 278 9.86 7.98 -1.02
C CYS A 278 9.89 6.95 -2.15
N GLY A 279 9.32 5.77 -1.95
CA GLY A 279 9.25 4.71 -2.96
C GLY A 279 10.59 4.08 -3.34
N ARG A 280 11.67 4.44 -2.64
CA ARG A 280 13.05 4.00 -2.88
C ARG A 280 13.45 3.01 -1.80
N ARG A 281 14.16 1.95 -2.19
CA ARG A 281 14.77 1.06 -1.19
C ARG A 281 15.90 1.78 -0.48
N VAL A 282 15.96 1.65 0.84
CA VAL A 282 17.05 2.21 1.65
C VAL A 282 18.37 1.51 1.34
N ILE A 283 18.32 0.28 0.80
CA ILE A 283 19.48 -0.57 0.54
C ILE A 283 19.40 -1.19 -0.85
N GLU A 284 20.29 -0.74 -1.74
CA GLU A 284 20.58 -1.43 -2.99
C GLU A 284 21.87 -2.26 -2.83
N PRO A 285 21.92 -3.51 -3.33
CA PRO A 285 23.07 -4.41 -3.18
C PRO A 285 24.42 -3.85 -3.64
N ASN A 286 24.42 -2.78 -4.46
CA ASN A 286 25.62 -2.19 -5.04
C ASN A 286 25.97 -0.80 -4.50
N LYS A 287 25.25 -0.27 -3.48
CA LYS A 287 25.43 1.13 -3.04
C LYS A 287 25.13 1.37 -1.54
N GLN A 288 25.89 0.76 -0.62
CA GLN A 288 25.76 0.99 0.83
C GLN A 288 25.98 2.46 1.26
N GLU A 289 26.75 3.25 0.50
CA GLU A 289 27.00 4.66 0.79
C GLU A 289 25.76 5.56 0.60
N LEU A 290 24.66 5.05 0.03
CA LEU A 290 23.48 5.84 -0.28
C LEU A 290 22.53 6.07 0.89
N GLU A 291 22.48 5.25 1.95
CA GLU A 291 21.48 5.44 3.02
C GLU A 291 21.71 6.76 3.77
N GLN A 292 22.93 7.00 4.24
CA GLN A 292 23.26 8.21 4.97
C GLN A 292 23.07 9.45 4.09
N VAL A 293 23.49 9.37 2.83
CA VAL A 293 23.25 10.40 1.81
C VAL A 293 21.75 10.63 1.56
N PHE A 294 20.94 9.57 1.59
CA PHE A 294 19.49 9.65 1.36
C PHE A 294 18.76 10.27 2.55
N VAL A 295 19.15 9.91 3.78
CA VAL A 295 18.62 10.53 5.01
C VAL A 295 19.05 12.00 5.09
N GLU A 296 20.30 12.31 4.76
CA GLU A 296 20.81 13.69 4.68
C GLU A 296 20.08 14.50 3.61
N TRP A 297 19.78 13.91 2.46
CA TRP A 297 18.99 14.54 1.40
C TRP A 297 17.56 14.85 1.83
N VAL A 298 16.87 13.91 2.50
CA VAL A 298 15.52 14.13 3.04
C VAL A 298 15.54 15.25 4.07
N PHE A 299 16.55 15.24 4.94
CA PHE A 299 16.74 16.26 5.96
C PHE A 299 17.00 17.65 5.37
N ALA A 300 17.82 17.74 4.32
CA ALA A 300 18.08 18.98 3.60
C ALA A 300 16.81 19.54 2.96
N ASN A 301 16.02 18.69 2.30
CA ASN A 301 14.73 19.09 1.72
C ASN A 301 13.73 19.55 2.77
N TRP A 302 13.69 18.87 3.93
CA TRP A 302 12.88 19.32 5.04
C TRP A 302 13.28 20.72 5.53
N LYS A 303 14.59 20.98 5.71
CA LYS A 303 15.09 22.31 6.09
C LYS A 303 14.75 23.40 5.08
N MET A 304 14.70 23.06 3.80
CA MET A 304 14.41 23.98 2.72
C MET A 304 12.91 24.15 2.44
N GLY A 305 12.04 23.39 3.12
CA GLY A 305 10.60 23.38 2.85
C GLY A 305 10.24 22.69 1.51
N THR A 306 11.15 21.88 0.97
CA THR A 306 11.00 21.18 -0.32
C THR A 306 10.72 19.68 -0.13
N THR A 307 10.06 19.30 0.96
CA THR A 307 9.71 17.90 1.29
C THR A 307 8.96 17.18 0.17
N HIS A 308 8.14 17.90 -0.60
CA HIS A 308 7.46 17.38 -1.78
C HIS A 308 8.41 16.81 -2.85
N GLU A 309 9.67 17.25 -2.92
CA GLU A 309 10.68 16.71 -3.84
C GLU A 309 11.17 15.31 -3.41
N THR A 310 10.96 14.96 -2.14
CA THR A 310 11.44 13.69 -1.57
C THR A 310 10.50 12.52 -1.73
N LYS A 311 9.23 12.82 -2.00
CA LYS A 311 8.17 11.83 -2.07
C LYS A 311 8.38 10.86 -3.22
N ASP A 312 7.73 9.70 -3.11
CA ASP A 312 7.65 8.74 -4.19
C ASP A 312 7.14 9.47 -5.45
N PRO A 313 7.91 9.50 -6.56
CA PRO A 313 7.45 10.12 -7.79
C PRO A 313 6.12 9.54 -8.27
N ARG A 314 5.82 8.28 -7.92
CA ARG A 314 4.55 7.60 -8.21
C ARG A 314 3.35 8.21 -7.49
N PHE A 315 3.57 9.02 -6.46
CA PHE A 315 2.51 9.83 -5.84
C PHE A 315 2.06 11.02 -6.68
N GLY A 316 2.73 11.40 -7.78
CA GLY A 316 2.21 12.42 -8.71
C GLY A 316 1.91 13.78 -8.06
N GLN A 317 0.66 14.25 -8.09
CA GLN A 317 0.18 15.38 -7.25
C GLN A 317 -0.76 14.88 -6.14
N ASP A 318 -0.95 13.57 -6.04
CA ASP A 318 -1.96 12.89 -5.23
C ASP A 318 -1.39 12.38 -3.92
N TYR A 319 -1.07 13.34 -3.05
CA TYR A 319 -0.64 13.10 -1.69
C TYR A 319 -1.03 14.29 -0.83
N VAL A 320 -1.27 14.04 0.45
CA VAL A 320 -1.49 15.11 1.42
C VAL A 320 -0.12 15.58 1.89
N LEU A 321 0.24 16.83 1.57
CA LEU A 321 1.54 17.39 1.91
C LEU A 321 1.80 17.33 3.42
N GLU A 322 0.78 17.60 4.24
CA GLU A 322 0.89 17.53 5.70
C GLU A 322 1.16 16.10 6.20
N GLU A 323 0.62 15.09 5.52
CA GLU A 323 0.85 13.68 5.86
C GLU A 323 2.25 13.22 5.45
N LEU A 324 2.70 13.63 4.26
CA LEU A 324 4.08 13.41 3.83
C LEU A 324 5.06 14.08 4.80
N ASP A 325 4.83 15.34 5.14
CA ASP A 325 5.64 16.08 6.11
C ASP A 325 5.69 15.40 7.47
N LEU A 326 4.54 14.94 7.97
CA LEU A 326 4.45 14.19 9.22
C LEU A 326 5.31 12.91 9.16
N VAL A 327 5.18 12.12 8.10
CA VAL A 327 5.92 10.86 7.93
C VAL A 327 7.42 11.10 7.82
N LEU A 328 7.85 12.11 7.06
CA LEU A 328 9.25 12.46 6.90
C LEU A 328 9.85 13.05 8.19
N LYS A 329 9.09 13.85 8.95
CA LYS A 329 9.55 14.33 10.26
C LYS A 329 9.63 13.18 11.27
N LEU A 330 8.64 12.30 11.32
CA LEU A 330 8.66 11.10 12.16
C LEU A 330 9.85 10.19 11.83
N ARG A 331 10.18 10.06 10.53
CA ARG A 331 11.41 9.37 10.09
C ARG A 331 12.66 9.97 10.73
N LEU A 332 12.77 11.29 10.83
CA LEU A 332 13.94 11.94 11.42
C LEU A 332 14.04 11.68 12.93
N PHE A 333 12.91 11.74 13.66
CA PHE A 333 12.85 11.38 15.07
C PHE A 333 13.23 9.91 15.33
N CYS A 334 12.66 8.98 14.56
CA CYS A 334 13.03 7.55 14.61
C CYS A 334 14.52 7.34 14.27
N SER A 335 15.04 8.20 13.40
CA SER A 335 16.41 8.32 12.91
C SER A 335 17.47 8.65 13.97
N HIS A 336 17.07 9.10 15.15
CA HIS A 336 18.01 9.75 16.07
C HIS A 336 19.17 8.81 16.50
N PRO A 337 20.44 9.26 16.51
CA PRO A 337 21.58 8.41 16.87
C PRO A 337 21.51 7.89 18.31
N SER A 338 21.00 8.69 19.23
CA SER A 338 20.70 8.25 20.59
C SER A 338 19.37 7.50 20.66
N PRO A 339 19.33 6.25 21.17
CA PRO A 339 18.10 5.49 21.34
C PRO A 339 17.07 6.14 22.28
N SER A 340 17.55 6.89 23.29
CA SER A 340 16.70 7.52 24.31
C SER A 340 15.89 8.70 23.78
N ALA A 341 16.34 9.31 22.69
CA ALA A 341 15.67 10.45 22.08
C ALA A 341 14.74 10.04 20.92
N ARG A 342 14.67 8.74 20.61
CA ARG A 342 13.69 8.21 19.66
C ARG A 342 12.34 8.09 20.38
N PRO A 343 11.22 8.43 19.71
CA PRO A 343 9.89 8.27 20.30
C PRO A 343 9.58 6.78 20.53
N SER A 344 8.71 6.50 21.51
CA SER A 344 8.10 5.18 21.66
C SER A 344 7.11 4.89 20.53
N MET A 345 6.78 3.62 20.30
CA MET A 345 5.75 3.28 19.31
C MET A 345 4.38 3.84 19.69
N ARG A 346 4.03 3.91 20.99
CA ARG A 346 2.84 4.62 21.47
C ARG A 346 2.82 6.10 21.07
N GLN A 347 3.92 6.82 21.28
CA GLN A 347 4.04 8.22 20.87
C GLN A 347 3.89 8.35 19.34
N ILE A 348 4.56 7.48 18.57
CA ILE A 348 4.44 7.44 17.10
C ILE A 348 2.99 7.25 16.67
N THR A 349 2.25 6.32 17.29
CA THR A 349 0.84 6.09 16.95
C THR A 349 -0.03 7.31 17.24
N HIS A 350 0.18 8.01 18.36
CA HIS A 350 -0.54 9.26 18.65
C HIS A 350 -0.24 10.37 17.64
N PHE A 351 1.03 10.51 17.23
CA PHE A 351 1.40 11.48 16.19
C PHE A 351 0.75 11.16 14.84
N LEU A 352 0.77 9.88 14.42
CA LEU A 352 0.16 9.44 13.16
C LEU A 352 -1.37 9.61 13.16
N ASN A 353 -2.01 9.38 14.31
CA ASN A 353 -3.45 9.56 14.48
C ASN A 353 -3.85 11.03 14.66
N ARG A 354 -2.88 11.93 14.83
CA ARG A 354 -3.07 13.37 15.13
C ARG A 354 -3.75 13.62 16.47
N ASP A 355 -3.60 12.69 17.41
CA ASP A 355 -4.07 12.85 18.80
C ASP A 355 -3.24 13.91 19.52
N VAL A 356 -1.95 13.98 19.18
CA VAL A 356 -0.97 14.93 19.69
C VAL A 356 -0.20 15.52 18.51
N PRO A 357 0.05 16.84 18.46
CA PRO A 357 0.87 17.43 17.41
C PRO A 357 2.33 16.94 17.52
N LEU A 358 2.98 16.71 16.38
CA LEU A 358 4.41 16.42 16.36
C LEU A 358 5.20 17.65 16.85
N PRO A 359 6.19 17.51 17.75
CA PRO A 359 6.98 18.64 18.22
C PRO A 359 7.65 19.39 17.07
N GLU A 360 7.69 20.72 17.15
CA GLU A 360 8.46 21.53 16.20
C GLU A 360 9.96 21.25 16.38
N MET A 361 10.58 20.71 15.34
CA MET A 361 12.03 20.51 15.31
C MET A 361 12.69 21.81 14.88
N LEU A 362 13.51 22.42 15.74
CA LEU A 362 14.31 23.56 15.32
C LEU A 362 15.42 23.10 14.36
N PRO A 363 15.64 23.77 13.21
CA PRO A 363 16.63 23.37 12.19
C PRO A 363 18.08 23.22 12.67
N CYS A 364 18.39 23.69 13.89
CA CYS A 364 19.73 23.67 14.49
C CYS A 364 19.93 22.55 15.53
N GLN A 365 18.88 21.82 15.94
CA GLN A 365 18.90 20.96 17.15
C GLN A 365 19.28 19.49 16.92
N CYS A 366 20.07 19.19 15.88
CA CYS A 366 20.62 17.84 15.68
C CYS A 366 21.76 17.50 16.66
N HIS A 367 21.91 18.25 17.76
CA HIS A 367 22.82 17.95 18.86
C HIS A 367 22.00 17.77 20.14
N GLY A 368 21.39 16.59 20.28
CA GLY A 368 21.09 15.81 21.50
C GLY A 368 20.44 16.42 22.76
N GLY A 369 20.36 17.74 22.94
CA GLY A 369 20.05 18.35 24.24
C GLY A 369 18.57 18.63 24.50
N ASP A 370 17.84 19.18 23.53
CA ASP A 370 16.53 19.77 23.81
C ASP A 370 15.33 18.82 23.63
N ILE A 371 15.44 17.79 22.78
CA ILE A 371 14.38 16.78 22.54
C ILE A 371 14.16 15.89 23.78
N ASP A 372 15.22 15.61 24.54
CA ASP A 372 15.20 14.80 25.77
C ASP A 372 14.36 15.44 26.89
N SER A 373 14.21 16.76 26.89
CA SER A 373 13.51 17.49 27.96
C SER A 373 11.98 17.38 27.85
N TYR A 374 11.45 17.29 26.63
CA TYR A 374 10.02 17.28 26.37
C TYR A 374 9.42 15.86 26.31
N MET A 375 10.17 14.88 25.77
CA MET A 375 9.72 13.47 25.76
C MET A 375 9.51 12.90 27.17
N LYS A 376 10.28 13.38 28.16
CA LYS A 376 10.14 13.00 29.57
C LYS A 376 8.87 13.54 30.25
N GLN A 377 8.21 14.56 29.70
CA GLN A 377 7.00 15.13 30.30
C GLN A 377 5.73 14.34 29.94
N ASN A 378 5.71 13.59 28.84
CA ASN A 378 4.51 12.90 28.35
C ASN A 378 4.43 11.40 28.70
N ASP A 379 5.49 10.79 29.24
CA ASP A 379 5.44 9.42 29.80
C ASP A 379 4.91 9.40 31.25
N GLY A 380 4.58 10.56 31.84
CA GLY A 380 4.28 10.71 33.26
C GLY A 380 2.80 10.72 33.67
N ASN A 381 1.84 10.64 32.74
CA ASN A 381 0.41 10.65 33.06
C ASN A 381 -0.28 9.44 32.48
N GLU A 382 -0.39 8.39 33.31
CA GLU A 382 -1.54 7.48 33.48
C GLU A 382 -1.02 6.14 34.04
N ALA A 383 -0.78 6.14 35.35
CA ALA A 383 -0.91 4.94 36.15
C ALA A 383 -2.35 4.90 36.65
N TYR A 384 -3.15 3.93 36.19
CA TYR A 384 -4.09 3.12 36.98
C TYR A 384 -4.54 1.90 36.18
#